data_AF-A0A830CZK0-F1
#
_entry.id   AF-A0A830CZK0-F1
#
_cell.length_a   1.000
_cell.length_b   1.000
_cell.length_c   1.000
_cell.angle_alpha   90.00
_cell.angle_beta   90.00
_cell.angle_gamma   90.00
#
_symmetry.space_group_name_H-M   'P 1'
#
loop_
_entity.id
_entity.type
_entity.pdbx_description
1 polymer ?
#
loop_
_entity_poly.entity_id
_entity_poly.type
_entity_poly.pdbx_seq_one_letter_code
_entity_poly.pdbx_strand_id
1 'polypeptide(L)'
;MGSHTVHKLPIIKFTDKNSKHGTESWSKACNEVILALEEYGCFVALYDKITQEIHNGVFEAMQELFDLPTHIKVQNKSTKPLYGYVGQIPLIPLYESMGIDNANTLQGLHNFTKVMWPNGNEGFSENIHLYTKLAAELEKIVVQMVFESYGVGKIL
;
A
#
# COMPACT_ATOMS: atom_id res chain seq x y z
N MET A 1 24.27 19.44 -17.42
CA MET A 1 24.25 18.76 -16.11
C MET A 1 23.17 19.43 -15.28
N GLY A 2 22.03 18.75 -15.09
CA GLY A 2 20.92 19.31 -14.31
C GLY A 2 21.33 19.40 -12.84
N SER A 3 21.22 20.59 -12.26
CA SER A 3 21.31 20.78 -10.82
C SER A 3 20.24 19.91 -10.16
N HIS A 4 20.64 18.93 -9.34
CA HIS A 4 19.71 18.18 -8.50
C HIS A 4 19.19 19.12 -7.40
N THR A 5 18.17 19.92 -7.71
CA THR A 5 17.33 20.50 -6.67
C THR A 5 16.67 19.33 -5.95
N VAL A 6 17.02 19.13 -4.68
CA VAL A 6 16.35 18.15 -3.81
C VAL A 6 14.93 18.66 -3.57
N HIS A 7 14.01 18.29 -4.45
CA HIS A 7 12.59 18.52 -4.24
C HIS A 7 12.16 17.66 -3.06
N LYS A 8 11.95 18.29 -1.91
CA LYS A 8 11.40 17.62 -0.73
C LYS A 8 9.90 17.52 -0.94
N LEU A 9 9.41 16.29 -1.13
CA LEU A 9 7.98 16.02 -1.14
C LEU A 9 7.34 16.50 0.17
N PRO A 10 6.09 17.00 0.13
CA PRO A 10 5.32 17.30 1.33
C PRO A 10 5.22 16.06 2.21
N ILE A 11 5.37 16.26 3.52
CA ILE A 11 5.22 15.21 4.52
C ILE A 11 3.97 15.53 5.34
N ILE A 12 2.96 14.68 5.24
CA ILE A 12 1.68 14.85 5.93
C ILE A 12 1.56 13.78 7.00
N LYS A 13 1.37 14.20 8.24
CA LYS A 13 1.19 13.27 9.38
C LYS A 13 -0.27 12.88 9.45
N PHE A 14 -0.56 11.60 9.58
CA PHE A 14 -1.89 11.07 9.85
C PHE A 14 -1.91 10.49 11.27
N THR A 15 -2.84 11.00 12.06
CA THR A 15 -3.06 10.65 13.47
C THR A 15 -4.56 10.57 13.73
N ASP A 16 -4.98 10.02 14.87
CA ASP A 16 -6.40 9.98 15.22
C ASP A 16 -7.07 11.38 15.27
N LYS A 17 -6.30 12.44 15.56
CA LYS A 17 -6.83 13.81 15.68
C LYS A 17 -7.21 14.41 14.33
N ASN A 18 -6.36 14.27 13.33
CA ASN A 18 -6.58 14.85 12.00
C ASN A 18 -7.19 13.88 11.00
N SER A 19 -7.44 12.63 11.41
CA SER A 19 -8.25 11.66 10.66
C SER A 19 -9.73 11.72 11.02
N LYS A 20 -10.12 12.58 11.98
CA LYS A 20 -11.51 12.73 12.42
C LYS A 20 -12.22 13.84 11.64
N HIS A 21 -13.14 13.43 10.79
CA HIS A 21 -14.00 14.31 10.00
C HIS A 21 -14.69 15.39 10.85
N GLY A 22 -14.84 16.59 10.27
CA GLY A 22 -15.54 17.72 10.90
C GLY A 22 -14.74 18.48 11.97
N THR A 23 -13.44 18.18 12.13
CA THR A 23 -12.54 18.94 13.01
C THR A 23 -11.76 20.00 12.21
N GLU A 24 -11.31 21.08 12.86
CA GLU A 24 -10.44 22.06 12.22
C GLU A 24 -9.13 21.42 11.72
N SER A 25 -8.60 20.46 12.48
CA SER A 25 -7.43 19.66 12.10
C SER A 25 -7.67 18.83 10.83
N TRP A 26 -8.89 18.34 10.62
CA TRP A 26 -9.27 17.64 9.40
C TRP A 26 -9.30 18.59 8.21
N SER A 27 -10.00 19.73 8.29
CA SER A 27 -10.05 20.70 7.18
C SER A 27 -8.66 21.22 6.80
N LYS A 28 -7.77 21.41 7.79
CA LYS A 28 -6.35 21.74 7.54
C LYS A 28 -5.63 20.62 6.78
N ALA A 29 -5.80 19.37 7.20
CA ALA A 29 -5.20 18.22 6.53
C ALA A 29 -5.74 18.03 5.10
N CYS A 30 -7.03 18.27 4.85
CA CYS A 30 -7.61 18.25 3.51
C CYS A 30 -6.93 19.23 2.56
N ASN A 31 -6.68 20.46 3.03
CA ASN A 31 -5.96 21.47 2.26
C ASN A 31 -4.51 21.06 2.00
N GLU A 32 -3.80 20.54 3.00
CA GLU A 32 -2.41 20.05 2.83
C GLU A 32 -2.34 18.91 1.80
N VAL A 33 -3.28 17.96 1.86
CA VAL A 33 -3.37 16.83 0.91
C VAL A 33 -3.61 17.31 -0.50
N ILE A 34 -4.59 18.19 -0.73
CA ILE A 34 -4.89 18.68 -2.09
C ILE A 34 -3.76 19.51 -2.66
N LEU A 35 -3.18 20.43 -1.88
CA LEU A 35 -2.04 21.22 -2.36
C LEU A 35 -0.87 20.33 -2.77
N ALA A 36 -0.57 19.28 -1.99
CA ALA A 36 0.50 18.35 -2.32
C ALA A 36 0.19 17.53 -3.59
N LEU A 37 -1.05 17.07 -3.75
CA LEU A 37 -1.47 16.32 -4.94
C LEU A 37 -1.51 17.19 -6.20
N GLU A 38 -1.95 18.45 -6.10
CA GLU A 38 -1.98 19.39 -7.22
C GLU A 38 -0.58 19.84 -7.66
N GLU A 39 0.32 20.10 -6.70
CA GLU A 39 1.66 20.61 -6.99
C GLU A 39 2.66 19.48 -7.34
N TYR A 40 2.62 18.34 -6.65
CA TYR A 40 3.61 17.27 -6.77
C TYR A 40 3.06 15.95 -7.33
N GLY A 41 1.73 15.78 -7.35
CA GLY A 41 1.10 14.49 -7.69
C GLY A 41 1.21 13.43 -6.59
N CYS A 42 1.93 13.70 -5.50
CA CYS A 42 2.12 12.79 -4.37
C CYS A 42 2.60 13.50 -3.09
N PHE A 43 2.57 12.79 -1.97
CA PHE A 43 3.14 13.20 -0.70
C PHE A 43 3.62 11.98 0.08
N VAL A 44 4.47 12.20 1.10
CA VAL A 44 4.85 11.16 2.06
C VAL A 44 3.86 11.19 3.22
N ALA A 45 3.15 10.08 3.43
CA ALA A 45 2.24 9.91 4.56
C ALA A 45 3.01 9.34 5.76
N LEU A 46 3.07 10.07 6.87
CA LEU A 46 3.52 9.53 8.15
C LEU A 46 2.31 9.07 8.95
N TYR A 47 2.04 7.77 8.96
CA TYR A 47 0.88 7.20 9.64
C TYR A 47 1.29 6.54 10.96
N ASP A 48 0.82 7.09 12.08
CA ASP A 48 1.21 6.67 13.43
C ASP A 48 0.86 5.20 13.76
N LYS A 49 -0.15 4.63 13.08
CA LYS A 49 -0.54 3.23 13.25
C LYS A 49 0.41 2.23 12.59
N ILE A 50 1.24 2.66 11.63
CA ILE A 50 2.24 1.78 11.01
C ILE A 50 3.51 1.84 11.87
N THR A 51 3.65 0.86 12.75
CA THR A 51 4.81 0.74 13.65
C THR A 51 6.02 0.15 12.93
N GLN A 52 7.21 0.30 13.54
CA GLN A 52 8.43 -0.33 13.03
C GLN A 52 8.33 -1.87 13.00
N GLU A 53 7.57 -2.46 13.92
CA GLU A 53 7.30 -3.90 13.96
C GLU A 53 6.50 -4.35 12.73
N ILE A 54 5.41 -3.66 12.40
CA ILE A 54 4.62 -3.95 11.18
C ILE A 54 5.48 -3.76 9.94
N HIS A 55 6.26 -2.67 9.88
CA HIS A 55 7.19 -2.43 8.79
C HIS A 55 8.15 -3.61 8.59
N ASN A 56 8.86 -4.02 9.65
CA ASN A 56 9.82 -5.13 9.57
C ASN A 56 9.14 -6.45 9.20
N GLY A 57 7.98 -6.76 9.80
CA GLY A 57 7.22 -7.97 9.48
C GLY A 57 6.79 -8.05 8.01
N VAL A 58 6.46 -6.91 7.38
CA VAL A 58 6.19 -6.86 5.93
C VAL A 58 7.45 -7.18 5.13
N PHE A 59 8.59 -6.57 5.46
CA PHE A 59 9.84 -6.80 4.73
C PHE A 59 10.33 -8.25 4.87
N GLU A 60 10.21 -8.84 6.05
CA GLU A 60 10.50 -10.26 6.30
C GLU A 60 9.56 -11.17 5.50
N ALA A 61 8.25 -10.89 5.52
CA ALA A 61 7.26 -11.63 4.71
C ALA A 61 7.54 -11.52 3.19
N MET A 62 8.01 -10.36 2.72
CA MET A 62 8.42 -10.20 1.32
C MET A 62 9.67 -11.00 0.98
N GLN A 63 10.66 -11.05 1.87
CA GLN A 63 11.84 -11.89 1.68
C GLN A 63 11.44 -13.37 1.54
N GLU A 64 10.63 -13.89 2.46
CA GLU A 64 10.10 -15.27 2.39
C GLU A 64 9.38 -15.55 1.06
N LEU A 65 8.56 -14.61 0.60
CA LEU A 65 7.81 -14.75 -0.66
C LEU A 65 8.72 -14.81 -1.88
N PHE A 66 9.72 -13.92 -1.96
CA PHE A 66 10.61 -13.85 -3.12
C PHE A 66 11.67 -14.96 -3.12
N ASP A 67 12.02 -15.52 -1.96
CA ASP A 67 12.90 -16.69 -1.82
C ASP A 67 12.24 -18.01 -2.27
N LEU A 68 10.92 -18.02 -2.49
CA LEU A 68 10.25 -19.19 -3.05
C LEU A 68 10.81 -19.57 -4.44
N PRO A 69 10.87 -20.88 -4.76
CA PRO A 69 11.24 -21.34 -6.10
C PRO A 69 10.36 -20.71 -7.19
N THR A 70 10.97 -20.32 -8.31
CA THR A 70 10.26 -19.68 -9.43
C THR A 70 9.06 -20.49 -9.93
N HIS A 71 9.13 -21.82 -9.93
CA HIS A 71 8.04 -22.69 -10.39
C HIS A 71 6.79 -22.62 -9.50
N ILE A 72 6.94 -22.20 -8.24
CA ILE A 72 5.84 -21.90 -7.32
C ILE A 72 5.30 -20.50 -7.59
N LYS A 73 6.20 -19.49 -7.66
CA LYS A 73 5.82 -18.09 -7.88
C LYS A 73 5.00 -17.91 -9.17
N VAL A 74 5.36 -18.60 -10.26
CA VAL A 74 4.61 -18.56 -11.55
C VAL A 74 3.20 -19.15 -11.47
N GLN A 75 2.85 -19.86 -10.39
CA GLN A 75 1.47 -20.29 -10.15
C GLN A 75 0.56 -19.14 -9.68
N ASN A 76 1.13 -18.00 -9.26
CA ASN A 76 0.35 -16.78 -9.03
C ASN A 76 -0.19 -16.26 -10.37
N LYS A 77 -1.37 -16.72 -10.76
CA LYS A 77 -2.04 -16.34 -12.00
C LYS A 77 -3.18 -15.40 -11.68
N SER A 78 -3.30 -14.34 -12.47
CA SER A 78 -4.43 -13.41 -12.40
C SER A 78 -4.98 -13.14 -13.79
N THR A 79 -6.28 -12.93 -13.87
CA THR A 79 -6.94 -12.42 -15.08
C THR A 79 -6.75 -10.92 -15.23
N LYS A 80 -6.35 -10.23 -14.15
CA LYS A 80 -6.02 -8.80 -14.17
C LYS A 80 -4.64 -8.60 -14.79
N PRO A 81 -4.48 -7.65 -15.74
CA PRO A 81 -3.17 -7.34 -16.31
C PRO A 81 -2.15 -7.01 -15.22
N LEU A 82 -0.94 -7.60 -15.33
CA LEU A 82 0.20 -7.35 -14.44
C LEU A 82 -0.04 -7.66 -12.94
N TYR A 83 -1.08 -8.42 -12.60
CA TYR A 83 -1.43 -8.75 -11.22
C TYR A 83 -0.98 -10.15 -10.77
N GLY A 84 -0.65 -11.04 -11.72
CA GLY A 84 -0.01 -12.31 -11.40
C GLY A 84 1.48 -12.16 -11.10
N TYR A 85 2.21 -13.27 -11.19
CA TYR A 85 3.67 -13.24 -11.24
C TYR A 85 4.15 -12.54 -12.51
N VAL A 86 5.01 -11.54 -12.33
CA VAL A 86 5.73 -10.87 -13.41
C VAL A 86 7.21 -10.93 -13.07
N GLY A 87 7.99 -11.61 -13.90
CA GLY A 87 9.42 -11.79 -13.68
C GLY A 87 10.03 -12.63 -14.81
N GLN A 88 11.35 -12.82 -14.77
CA GLN A 88 12.09 -13.57 -15.81
C GLN A 88 11.91 -12.99 -17.22
N ILE A 89 11.68 -11.67 -17.33
CA ILE A 89 11.54 -10.97 -18.61
C ILE A 89 12.93 -10.52 -19.07
N PRO A 90 13.46 -11.00 -20.22
CA PRO A 90 14.83 -10.70 -20.65
C PRO A 90 15.15 -9.20 -20.80
N LEU A 91 14.14 -8.39 -21.12
CA LEU A 91 14.28 -6.94 -21.28
C LEU A 91 14.39 -6.20 -19.92
N ILE A 92 13.86 -6.78 -18.84
CA ILE A 92 13.88 -6.21 -17.48
C ILE A 92 14.31 -7.28 -16.46
N PRO A 93 15.54 -7.81 -16.56
CA PRO A 93 15.96 -9.01 -15.84
C PRO A 93 16.02 -8.86 -14.31
N LEU A 94 16.02 -7.63 -13.80
CA LEU A 94 16.02 -7.32 -12.36
C LEU A 94 14.61 -7.14 -11.79
N TYR A 95 13.57 -7.14 -12.62
CA TYR A 95 12.19 -6.91 -12.18
C TYR A 95 11.50 -8.22 -11.83
N GLU A 96 10.96 -8.28 -10.62
CA GLU A 96 10.08 -9.36 -10.16
C GLU A 96 8.96 -8.77 -9.30
N SER A 97 7.71 -9.18 -9.52
CA SER A 97 6.56 -8.74 -8.76
C SER A 97 5.44 -9.78 -8.73
N MET A 98 4.58 -9.70 -7.72
CA MET A 98 3.39 -10.50 -7.57
C MET A 98 2.26 -9.63 -6.98
N GLY A 99 1.07 -9.70 -7.56
CA GLY A 99 -0.11 -9.09 -6.97
C GLY A 99 -0.83 -10.06 -6.02
N ILE A 100 -1.51 -9.48 -5.02
CA ILE A 100 -2.37 -10.18 -4.06
C ILE A 100 -3.75 -9.55 -4.13
N ASP A 101 -4.75 -10.32 -4.57
CA ASP A 101 -6.13 -9.85 -4.64
C ASP A 101 -6.76 -9.79 -3.25
N ASN A 102 -7.45 -8.68 -2.94
CA ASN A 102 -8.12 -8.44 -1.66
C ASN A 102 -7.18 -8.69 -0.45
N ALA A 103 -5.94 -8.21 -0.54
CA ALA A 103 -4.91 -8.45 0.48
C ALA A 103 -5.31 -7.94 1.88
N ASN A 104 -6.19 -6.95 1.96
CA ASN A 104 -6.77 -6.46 3.21
C ASN A 104 -7.89 -7.37 3.78
N THR A 105 -8.07 -8.58 3.27
CA THR A 105 -9.04 -9.58 3.74
C THR A 105 -8.36 -10.92 4.03
N LEU A 106 -8.83 -11.63 5.07
CA LEU A 106 -8.31 -12.96 5.39
C LEU A 106 -8.50 -13.95 4.24
N GLN A 107 -9.63 -13.87 3.53
CA GLN A 107 -9.91 -14.74 2.39
C GLN A 107 -8.97 -14.49 1.21
N GLY A 108 -8.68 -13.24 0.88
CA GLY A 108 -7.74 -12.88 -0.19
C GLY A 108 -6.34 -13.41 0.09
N LEU A 109 -5.86 -13.22 1.33
CA LEU A 109 -4.57 -13.74 1.76
C LEU A 109 -4.53 -15.26 1.80
N HIS A 110 -5.55 -15.92 2.34
CA HIS A 110 -5.63 -17.38 2.33
C HIS A 110 -5.61 -17.95 0.90
N ASN A 111 -6.31 -17.31 -0.04
CA ASN A 111 -6.28 -17.75 -1.44
C ASN A 111 -4.88 -17.62 -2.04
N PHE A 112 -4.18 -16.52 -1.76
CA PHE A 112 -2.81 -16.32 -2.22
C PHE A 112 -1.83 -17.30 -1.57
N THR A 113 -1.86 -17.42 -0.24
CA THR A 113 -0.92 -18.28 0.49
C THR A 113 -1.12 -19.75 0.19
N LYS A 114 -2.33 -20.21 -0.09
CA LYS A 114 -2.58 -21.59 -0.54
C LYS A 114 -1.83 -21.94 -1.84
N VAL A 115 -1.62 -20.95 -2.73
CA VAL A 115 -0.88 -21.15 -3.99
C VAL A 115 0.63 -21.14 -3.73
N MET A 116 1.11 -20.24 -2.87
CA MET A 116 2.54 -20.06 -2.58
C MET A 116 3.08 -21.13 -1.61
N TRP A 117 2.28 -21.55 -0.63
CA TRP A 117 2.60 -22.52 0.41
C TRP A 117 1.43 -23.51 0.55
N PRO A 118 1.55 -24.75 0.05
CA PRO A 118 0.47 -25.74 0.11
C PRO A 118 -0.03 -26.06 1.53
N ASN A 119 0.84 -25.89 2.53
CA ASN A 119 0.51 -26.07 3.96
C ASN A 119 0.09 -24.76 4.66
N GLY A 120 -0.04 -23.66 3.92
CA GLY A 120 -0.26 -22.31 4.45
C GLY A 120 1.02 -21.64 4.95
N ASN A 121 0.90 -20.33 5.21
CA ASN A 121 1.90 -19.53 5.90
C ASN A 121 1.14 -18.46 6.72
N GLU A 122 0.87 -18.79 7.98
CA GLU A 122 0.10 -17.93 8.90
C GLU A 122 0.88 -16.64 9.21
N GLY A 123 2.18 -16.73 9.49
CA GLY A 123 3.03 -15.57 9.77
C GLY A 123 3.05 -14.56 8.61
N PHE A 124 3.21 -15.04 7.37
CA PHE A 124 3.07 -14.19 6.18
C PHE A 124 1.69 -13.53 6.13
N SER A 125 0.63 -14.32 6.32
CA SER A 125 -0.75 -13.82 6.23
C SER A 125 -1.02 -12.75 7.30
N GLU A 126 -0.60 -12.96 8.53
CA GLU A 126 -0.78 -12.02 9.64
C GLU A 126 -0.05 -10.70 9.37
N ASN A 127 1.25 -10.75 9.03
CA ASN A 127 2.05 -9.56 8.77
C ASN A 127 1.51 -8.73 7.61
N ILE A 128 1.15 -9.38 6.49
CA ILE A 128 0.60 -8.68 5.33
C ILE A 128 -0.82 -8.18 5.60
N HIS A 129 -1.65 -8.93 6.35
CA HIS A 129 -3.00 -8.50 6.69
C HIS A 129 -3.00 -7.23 7.55
N LEU A 130 -2.15 -7.19 8.58
CA LEU A 130 -2.02 -6.05 9.48
C LEU A 130 -1.67 -4.78 8.70
N TYR A 131 -0.65 -4.85 7.84
CA TYR A 131 -0.24 -3.71 7.02
C TYR A 131 -1.31 -3.28 6.01
N THR A 132 -1.84 -4.22 5.22
CA THR A 132 -2.77 -3.89 4.13
C THR A 132 -4.10 -3.36 4.64
N LYS A 133 -4.55 -3.78 5.83
CA LYS A 133 -5.72 -3.22 6.51
C LYS A 133 -5.50 -1.74 6.87
N LEU A 134 -4.33 -1.40 7.43
CA LEU A 134 -3.97 -0.02 7.77
C LEU A 134 -3.78 0.84 6.51
N ALA A 135 -3.15 0.29 5.46
CA ALA A 135 -2.99 0.98 4.19
C ALA A 135 -4.35 1.31 3.55
N ALA A 136 -5.31 0.37 3.57
CA ALA A 136 -6.66 0.60 3.07
C ALA A 136 -7.45 1.62 3.91
N GLU A 137 -7.23 1.65 5.24
CA GLU A 137 -7.80 2.70 6.10
C GLU A 137 -7.27 4.09 5.74
N LEU A 138 -5.95 4.21 5.56
CA LEU A 138 -5.31 5.46 5.16
C LEU A 138 -5.75 5.92 3.77
N GLU A 139 -5.84 5.00 2.80
CA GLU A 139 -6.40 5.28 1.47
C GLU A 139 -7.81 5.88 1.58
N LYS A 140 -8.69 5.26 2.38
CA LYS A 140 -10.05 5.75 2.59
C LYS A 140 -10.05 7.17 3.18
N ILE A 141 -9.20 7.45 4.16
CA ILE A 141 -9.06 8.78 4.76
C ILE A 141 -8.66 9.81 3.70
N VAL A 142 -7.62 9.52 2.92
CA VAL A 142 -7.12 10.44 1.87
C VAL A 142 -8.16 10.66 0.79
N VAL A 143 -8.87 9.61 0.36
CA VAL A 143 -9.97 9.73 -0.62
C VAL A 143 -11.07 10.65 -0.08
N GLN A 144 -11.46 10.49 1.18
CA GLN A 144 -12.46 11.38 1.80
C GLN A 144 -11.99 12.84 1.85
N MET A 145 -10.73 13.08 2.22
CA MET A 145 -10.14 14.43 2.24
C MET A 145 -10.17 15.07 0.84
N VAL A 146 -9.82 14.31 -0.20
CA VAL A 146 -9.87 14.76 -1.60
C VAL A 146 -11.30 15.13 -2.00
N PHE A 147 -12.26 14.25 -1.73
CA PHE A 147 -13.67 14.46 -2.09
C PHE A 147 -14.27 15.68 -1.37
N GLU A 148 -13.92 15.88 -0.11
CA GLU A 148 -14.38 17.05 0.66
C GLU A 148 -13.80 18.35 0.11
N SER A 149 -12.49 18.39 -0.20
CA SER A 149 -11.84 19.58 -0.77
C SER A 149 -12.45 20.02 -2.11
N TYR A 150 -12.96 19.08 -2.90
CA TYR A 150 -13.67 19.40 -4.16
C TYR A 150 -15.19 19.58 -3.99
N GLY A 151 -15.71 19.58 -2.75
CA GLY A 151 -17.13 19.80 -2.47
C GLY A 151 -18.05 18.64 -2.84
N VAL A 152 -17.52 17.43 -3.04
CA VAL A 152 -18.29 16.22 -3.41
C VAL A 152 -18.48 15.23 -2.26
N GLY A 153 -18.16 15.63 -1.02
CA GLY A 153 -18.04 14.80 0.19
C GLY A 153 -19.30 14.09 0.73
N LYS A 154 -20.37 13.91 -0.06
CA LYS A 154 -21.53 13.08 0.33
C LYS A 154 -21.55 11.69 -0.32
N ILE A 155 -20.55 11.36 -1.13
CA ILE A 155 -20.45 10.06 -1.79
C ILE A 155 -19.25 9.35 -1.16
N LEU A 156 -19.48 8.54 -0.11
CA LEU A 156 -18.72 7.35 0.34
C LEU A 156 -19.01 7.00 1.81
#